data_AF-A0A0B8QTB7-F1
#
_entry.id   AF-A0A0B8QTB7-F1
#
_cell.length_a   1.000
_cell.length_b   1.000
_cell.length_c   1.000
_cell.angle_alpha   90.00
_cell.angle_beta   90.00
_cell.angle_gamma   90.00
#
_symmetry.space_group_name_H-M   'P 1'
#
loop_
_entity.id
_entity.type
_entity.pdbx_description
1 polymer ?
#
loop_
_entity_poly.entity_id
_entity_poly.type
_entity_poly.pdbx_seq_one_letter_code
_entity_poly.pdbx_strand_id
1 'polypeptide(L)'
;MGGCCGTTPEHIRAMAEAVEGVTPRSLPELVTACRLSGLEPLTIEKETLFVNVGERTNVTGSARFKRLIKEELYEEALEVARQQVENGAQIIDINMDEGMLDAEACMVRFLNLCASEPEISKVPIMVDSSKWEVIEAGLKCIQGKA
;
A
#
# COMPACT_ATOMS: atom_id res chain seq x y z
N MET A 1 -28.37 -3.77 -0.96
CA MET A 1 -28.97 -5.04 -0.49
C MET A 1 -29.05 -5.97 -1.68
N GLY A 2 -28.71 -7.24 -1.53
CA GLY A 2 -28.63 -8.18 -2.66
C GLY A 2 -28.18 -9.57 -2.23
N GLY A 3 -27.85 -10.40 -3.21
CA GLY A 3 -27.47 -11.79 -3.00
C GLY A 3 -26.04 -12.13 -3.42
N CYS A 4 -25.53 -13.24 -2.88
CA CYS A 4 -24.32 -13.93 -3.35
C CYS A 4 -24.68 -15.41 -3.61
N CYS A 5 -23.73 -16.33 -3.45
CA CYS A 5 -23.94 -17.77 -3.64
C CYS A 5 -25.12 -18.30 -2.82
N GLY A 6 -26.03 -19.03 -3.48
CA GLY A 6 -27.21 -19.63 -2.84
C GLY A 6 -28.43 -18.71 -2.73
N THR A 7 -28.36 -17.47 -3.22
CA THR A 7 -29.53 -16.57 -3.21
C THR A 7 -30.52 -16.97 -4.30
N THR A 8 -31.80 -17.07 -3.94
CA THR A 8 -32.91 -17.41 -4.85
C THR A 8 -33.87 -16.22 -5.01
N PRO A 9 -34.79 -16.25 -6.00
CA PRO A 9 -35.81 -15.21 -6.16
C PRO A 9 -36.67 -14.96 -4.91
N GLU A 10 -36.93 -16.01 -4.12
CA GLU A 10 -37.67 -15.89 -2.85
C GLU A 10 -36.92 -15.02 -1.83
N HIS A 11 -35.59 -15.17 -1.74
CA HIS A 11 -34.76 -14.35 -0.87
C HIS A 11 -34.78 -12.88 -1.31
N ILE A 12 -34.70 -12.61 -2.62
CA ILE A 12 -34.75 -11.25 -3.15
C ILE A 12 -36.13 -10.62 -2.89
N ARG A 13 -37.22 -11.38 -3.06
CA ARG A 13 -38.58 -10.92 -2.76
C ARG A 13 -38.73 -10.55 -1.29
N ALA A 14 -38.30 -11.42 -0.38
CA ALA A 14 -38.34 -11.17 1.06
C ALA A 14 -37.47 -9.96 1.45
N MET A 15 -36.28 -9.79 0.84
CA MET A 15 -35.44 -8.61 1.07
C MET A 15 -36.11 -7.32 0.58
N ALA A 16 -36.76 -7.34 -0.59
CA ALA A 16 -37.46 -6.18 -1.15
C ALA A 16 -38.65 -5.75 -0.27
N GLU A 17 -39.47 -6.71 0.16
CA GLU A 17 -40.57 -6.48 1.11
C GLU A 17 -40.04 -5.92 2.45
N ALA A 18 -38.94 -6.47 2.97
CA ALA A 18 -38.38 -6.05 4.26
C ALA A 18 -37.80 -4.62 4.25
N VAL A 19 -37.35 -4.11 3.11
CA VAL A 19 -36.81 -2.74 3.00
C VAL A 19 -37.79 -1.76 2.38
N GLU A 20 -39.02 -2.18 2.07
CA GLU A 20 -40.05 -1.31 1.54
C GLU A 20 -40.37 -0.19 2.54
N GLY A 21 -40.33 1.06 2.05
CA GLY A 21 -40.55 2.24 2.88
C GLY A 21 -39.43 2.58 3.88
N VAL A 22 -38.32 1.82 3.92
CA VAL A 22 -37.18 2.13 4.79
C VAL A 22 -36.34 3.24 4.18
N THR A 23 -36.19 4.34 4.91
CA THR A 23 -35.31 5.46 4.51
C THR A 23 -33.85 5.00 4.44
N PRO A 24 -33.12 5.26 3.34
CA PRO A 24 -31.71 4.96 3.24
C PRO A 24 -30.90 5.59 4.38
N ARG A 25 -29.81 4.93 4.79
CA ARG A 25 -28.90 5.47 5.80
C ARG A 25 -28.37 6.84 5.35
N SER A 26 -28.55 7.86 6.18
CA SER A 26 -27.89 9.16 5.98
C SER A 26 -26.37 9.00 6.08
N LEU A 27 -25.66 9.50 5.07
CA LEU A 27 -24.20 9.51 5.07
C LEU A 27 -23.69 10.54 6.08
N PRO A 28 -22.67 10.21 6.88
CA PRO A 28 -22.04 11.20 7.73
C PRO A 28 -21.25 12.21 6.88
N GLU A 29 -21.10 13.41 7.40
CA GLU A 29 -20.09 14.34 6.88
C GLU A 29 -18.70 13.83 7.28
N LEU A 30 -17.85 13.55 6.29
CA LEU A 30 -16.51 13.05 6.53
C LEU A 30 -15.54 14.23 6.59
N VAL A 31 -14.77 14.31 7.66
CA VAL A 31 -13.68 15.29 7.77
C VAL A 31 -12.60 14.98 6.73
N THR A 32 -12.13 16.01 6.04
CA THR A 32 -11.00 15.91 5.11
C THR A 32 -9.73 15.56 5.89
N ALA A 33 -9.11 14.44 5.52
CA ALA A 33 -7.89 13.92 6.12
C ALA A 33 -7.06 13.24 5.03
N CYS A 34 -5.74 13.14 5.24
CA CYS A 34 -4.91 12.33 4.37
C CYS A 34 -5.16 10.86 4.73
N ARG A 35 -5.73 10.11 3.79
CA ARG A 35 -6.04 8.69 3.93
C ARG A 35 -5.17 7.93 2.95
N LEU A 36 -4.32 7.08 3.49
CA LEU A 36 -3.44 6.15 2.78
C LEU A 36 -3.80 4.74 3.19
N SER A 37 -3.33 3.72 2.48
CA SER A 37 -3.48 2.35 2.92
C SER A 37 -2.41 1.43 2.36
N GLY A 38 -1.97 0.48 3.18
CA GLY A 38 -1.48 -0.81 2.70
C GLY A 38 -2.65 -1.79 2.67
N LEU A 39 -2.47 -2.96 3.30
CA LEU A 39 -3.57 -3.84 3.71
C LEU A 39 -4.39 -3.24 4.85
N GLU A 40 -3.77 -2.37 5.67
CA GLU A 40 -4.43 -1.64 6.74
C GLU A 40 -4.55 -0.15 6.39
N PRO A 41 -5.63 0.53 6.84
CA PRO A 41 -5.80 1.96 6.61
C PRO A 41 -4.88 2.79 7.52
N LEU A 42 -4.26 3.83 6.95
CA LEU A 42 -3.56 4.88 7.69
C LEU A 42 -4.29 6.21 7.46
N THR A 43 -4.92 6.74 8.52
CA THR A 43 -5.57 8.05 8.49
C THR A 43 -4.74 9.06 9.26
N ILE A 44 -4.30 10.11 8.58
CA ILE A 44 -3.54 11.22 9.14
C ILE A 44 -4.49 12.42 9.25
N GLU A 45 -4.90 12.68 10.49
CA GLU A 45 -5.79 13.76 10.89
C GLU A 45 -4.98 14.90 11.54
N LYS A 46 -5.66 15.97 11.94
CA LYS A 46 -5.02 17.16 12.50
C LYS A 46 -4.33 16.86 13.85
N GLU A 47 -4.89 15.94 14.62
CA GLU A 47 -4.40 15.53 15.94
C GLU A 47 -3.39 14.37 15.85
N THR A 48 -3.16 13.82 14.65
CA THR A 48 -2.16 12.76 14.44
C THR A 48 -0.77 13.29 14.77
N LEU A 49 -0.02 12.50 15.54
CA LEU A 49 1.38 12.81 15.87
C LEU A 49 2.28 12.61 14.64
N PHE A 50 3.59 12.71 14.84
CA PHE A 50 4.56 12.52 13.77
C PHE A 50 4.39 11.16 13.09
N VAL A 51 4.36 11.16 11.75
CA VAL A 51 4.27 9.95 10.92
C VAL A 51 5.65 9.63 10.38
N ASN A 52 6.20 8.50 10.81
CA ASN A 52 7.53 8.07 10.37
C ASN A 52 7.48 7.40 9.00
N VAL A 53 8.27 7.92 8.06
CA VAL A 53 8.52 7.30 6.75
C VAL A 53 9.88 6.60 6.78
N GLY A 54 9.92 5.29 6.54
CA GLY A 54 11.15 4.51 6.56
C GLY A 54 11.97 4.68 5.28
N GLU A 55 13.16 5.28 5.39
CA GLU A 55 14.05 5.69 4.28
C GLU A 55 15.08 4.63 3.83
N ARG A 56 15.24 3.51 4.53
CA ARG A 56 16.37 2.57 4.33
C ARG A 56 16.27 1.72 3.07
N THR A 57 15.09 1.69 2.45
CA THR A 57 14.74 1.02 1.18
C THR A 57 15.01 1.93 -0.02
N ASN A 58 16.14 2.65 0.03
CA ASN A 58 16.54 3.63 -0.97
C ASN A 58 17.92 3.27 -1.54
N VAL A 59 17.99 2.96 -2.84
CA VAL A 59 19.24 2.55 -3.51
C VAL A 59 20.30 3.67 -3.48
N THR A 60 19.89 4.94 -3.54
CA THR A 60 20.83 6.07 -3.48
C THR A 60 21.28 6.36 -2.04
N GLY A 61 20.39 6.23 -1.06
CA GLY A 61 20.62 6.60 0.34
C GLY A 61 21.18 5.49 1.25
N SER A 62 21.05 4.21 0.87
CA SER A 62 21.40 3.07 1.73
C SER A 62 22.41 2.15 1.05
N ALA A 63 23.67 2.19 1.51
CA ALA A 63 24.75 1.33 0.98
C ALA A 63 24.43 -0.16 1.10
N ARG A 64 23.75 -0.58 2.18
CA ARG A 64 23.28 -1.95 2.36
C ARG A 64 22.24 -2.31 1.30
N PHE A 65 21.20 -1.50 1.16
CA PHE A 65 20.11 -1.77 0.22
C PHE A 65 20.59 -1.75 -1.24
N LYS A 66 21.43 -0.77 -1.59
CA LYS A 66 22.10 -0.69 -2.90
C LYS A 66 22.81 -1.98 -3.27
N ARG A 67 23.59 -2.54 -2.34
CA ARG A 67 24.30 -3.82 -2.56
C ARG A 67 23.31 -4.94 -2.81
N LEU A 68 22.28 -5.06 -1.96
CA LEU A 68 21.29 -6.13 -2.06
C LEU A 68 20.53 -6.10 -3.39
N ILE A 69 20.09 -4.93 -3.85
CA ILE A 69 19.41 -4.80 -5.14
C ILE A 69 20.36 -5.09 -6.31
N LYS A 70 21.62 -4.60 -6.27
CA LYS A 70 22.61 -4.86 -7.32
C LYS A 70 23.02 -6.34 -7.43
N GLU A 71 23.04 -7.04 -6.31
CA GLU A 71 23.37 -8.48 -6.24
C GLU A 71 22.12 -9.37 -6.37
N GLU A 72 20.95 -8.78 -6.62
CA GLU A 72 19.64 -9.45 -6.71
C GLU A 72 19.26 -10.26 -5.46
N LEU A 73 19.77 -9.87 -4.29
CA LEU A 73 19.46 -10.44 -2.98
C LEU A 73 18.17 -9.85 -2.42
N TYR A 74 17.06 -10.18 -3.08
CA TYR A 74 15.74 -9.60 -2.81
C TYR A 74 15.13 -10.07 -1.48
N GLU A 75 15.41 -11.29 -1.03
CA GLU A 75 14.92 -11.79 0.27
C GLU A 75 15.50 -10.95 1.43
N GLU A 76 16.80 -10.67 1.38
CA GLU A 76 17.47 -9.80 2.35
C GLU A 76 17.09 -8.33 2.18
N ALA A 77 16.66 -7.91 0.98
CA ALA A 77 16.12 -6.57 0.75
C ALA A 77 14.74 -6.40 1.43
N LEU A 78 13.89 -7.44 1.38
CA LEU A 78 12.61 -7.46 2.11
C LEU A 78 12.84 -7.38 3.63
N GLU A 79 13.89 -8.00 4.14
CA GLU A 79 14.29 -7.86 5.55
C GLU A 79 14.54 -6.39 5.94
N VAL A 80 15.15 -5.60 5.06
CA VAL A 80 15.35 -4.15 5.32
C VAL A 80 14.00 -3.45 5.43
N ALA A 81 13.06 -3.71 4.53
CA ALA A 81 11.72 -3.13 4.57
C ALA A 81 10.97 -3.52 5.84
N ARG A 82 10.92 -4.81 6.16
CA ARG A 82 10.22 -5.35 7.33
C ARG A 82 10.78 -4.81 8.64
N GLN A 83 12.10 -4.75 8.79
CA GLN A 83 12.74 -4.16 9.96
C GLN A 83 12.34 -2.70 10.18
N GLN A 84 12.07 -1.92 9.13
CA GLN A 84 11.60 -0.54 9.31
C GLN A 84 10.21 -0.50 9.92
N VAL A 85 9.30 -1.35 9.46
CA VAL A 85 7.94 -1.43 9.98
C VAL A 85 7.93 -1.92 11.42
N GLU A 86 8.71 -2.97 11.74
CA GLU A 86 8.87 -3.48 13.10
C GLU A 86 9.45 -2.43 14.06
N ASN A 87 10.30 -1.53 13.55
CA ASN A 87 10.87 -0.42 14.31
C ASN A 87 10.00 0.86 14.28
N GLY A 88 8.75 0.78 13.83
CA GLY A 88 7.75 1.85 13.96
C GLY A 88 7.58 2.76 12.74
N ALA A 89 8.13 2.41 11.57
CA ALA A 89 7.78 3.09 10.33
C ALA A 89 6.29 2.86 10.00
N GLN A 90 5.56 3.94 9.76
CA GLN A 90 4.13 3.91 9.42
C GLN A 90 3.92 3.96 7.91
N ILE A 91 4.94 4.35 7.16
CA ILE A 91 5.01 4.36 5.69
C ILE A 91 6.43 3.88 5.33
N ILE A 92 6.59 3.15 4.22
CA ILE A 92 7.91 2.77 3.71
C ILE A 92 8.18 3.54 2.42
N ASP A 93 9.31 4.24 2.37
CA ASP A 93 9.84 4.87 1.16
C ASP A 93 10.59 3.84 0.31
N ILE A 94 10.26 3.69 -0.96
CA ILE A 94 10.95 2.76 -1.86
C ILE A 94 11.50 3.54 -3.05
N ASN A 95 12.83 3.54 -3.16
CA ASN A 95 13.55 4.19 -4.24
C ASN A 95 14.53 3.22 -4.91
N MET A 96 14.38 3.08 -6.23
CA MET A 96 15.18 2.20 -7.10
C MET A 96 16.06 2.98 -8.10
N ASP A 97 16.15 4.30 -7.96
CA ASP A 97 16.92 5.14 -8.86
C ASP A 97 18.43 4.91 -8.67
N GLU A 98 19.08 4.41 -9.73
CA GLU A 98 20.53 4.32 -9.85
C GLU A 98 20.90 4.19 -11.33
N GLY A 99 21.96 4.88 -11.78
CA GLY A 99 22.31 4.95 -13.21
C GLY A 99 22.69 3.61 -13.87
N MET A 100 22.98 2.58 -13.09
CA MET A 100 23.35 1.24 -13.57
C MET A 100 22.21 0.21 -13.45
N LEU A 101 21.05 0.60 -12.92
CA LEU A 101 19.90 -0.29 -12.72
C LEU A 101 18.78 0.07 -13.69
N ASP A 102 18.05 -0.97 -14.11
CA ASP A 102 16.70 -0.78 -14.65
C ASP A 102 15.75 -0.48 -13.48
N ALA A 103 15.65 0.80 -13.13
CA ALA A 103 14.88 1.27 -11.99
C ALA A 103 13.40 0.86 -12.07
N GLU A 104 12.81 0.83 -13.27
CA GLU A 104 11.42 0.44 -13.49
C GLU A 104 11.24 -1.06 -13.18
N ALA A 105 12.08 -1.91 -13.77
CA ALA A 105 12.03 -3.35 -13.53
C ALA A 105 12.30 -3.70 -12.05
N CYS A 106 13.28 -3.05 -11.42
CA CYS A 106 13.58 -3.23 -10.00
C CYS A 106 12.41 -2.78 -9.10
N MET A 107 11.75 -1.66 -9.42
CA MET A 107 10.59 -1.16 -8.69
C MET A 107 9.44 -2.16 -8.76
N VAL A 108 9.07 -2.59 -9.98
CA VAL A 108 8.00 -3.57 -10.20
C VAL A 108 8.30 -4.88 -9.47
N ARG A 109 9.52 -5.41 -9.59
CA ARG A 109 9.90 -6.67 -8.94
C ARG A 109 9.82 -6.55 -7.42
N PHE A 110 10.37 -5.50 -6.84
CA PHE A 110 10.42 -5.36 -5.39
C PHE A 110 9.04 -5.11 -4.78
N LEU A 111 8.20 -4.27 -5.39
CA LEU A 111 6.84 -4.02 -4.90
C LEU A 111 5.96 -5.26 -4.93
N ASN A 112 6.06 -6.08 -5.99
CA ASN A 112 5.35 -7.36 -6.06
C ASN A 112 5.80 -8.34 -4.95
N LEU A 113 7.09 -8.33 -4.60
CA LEU A 113 7.60 -9.11 -3.48
C LEU A 113 7.10 -8.55 -2.14
N CYS A 114 7.13 -7.23 -1.92
CA CYS A 114 6.56 -6.59 -0.74
C CYS A 114 5.08 -6.94 -0.55
N ALA A 115 4.30 -7.04 -1.63
CA ALA A 115 2.89 -7.44 -1.60
C ALA A 115 2.69 -8.89 -1.12
N SER A 116 3.69 -9.77 -1.26
CA SER A 116 3.64 -11.14 -0.76
C SER A 116 3.97 -11.27 0.72
N GLU A 117 4.49 -10.21 1.35
CA GLU A 117 4.87 -10.17 2.76
C GLU A 117 3.85 -9.35 3.57
N PRO A 118 2.99 -9.98 4.39
CA PRO A 118 1.92 -9.29 5.13
C PRO A 118 2.42 -8.16 6.04
N GLU A 119 3.57 -8.36 6.70
CA GLU A 119 4.14 -7.37 7.62
C GLU A 119 4.64 -6.10 6.91
N ILE A 120 5.06 -6.21 5.65
CA ILE A 120 5.48 -5.07 4.84
C ILE A 120 4.25 -4.42 4.21
N SER A 121 3.38 -5.23 3.61
CA SER A 121 2.19 -4.76 2.88
C SER A 121 1.11 -4.15 3.77
N LYS A 122 1.16 -4.33 5.10
CA LYS A 122 0.21 -3.68 6.03
C LYS A 122 0.27 -2.15 5.99
N VAL A 123 1.46 -1.56 5.81
CA VAL A 123 1.65 -0.10 5.78
C VAL A 123 1.64 0.45 4.34
N PRO A 124 1.27 1.73 4.13
CA PRO A 124 1.39 2.38 2.83
C PRO A 124 2.84 2.42 2.34
N ILE A 125 2.99 2.45 1.01
CA ILE A 125 4.28 2.57 0.33
C ILE A 125 4.35 3.94 -0.33
N MET A 126 5.41 4.69 -0.06
CA MET A 126 5.79 5.89 -0.79
C MET A 126 6.70 5.48 -1.95
N VAL A 127 6.20 5.66 -3.19
CA VAL A 127 7.00 5.41 -4.39
C VAL A 127 7.87 6.64 -4.65
N ASP A 128 9.18 6.50 -4.45
CA ASP A 128 10.14 7.58 -4.65
C ASP A 128 11.01 7.33 -5.88
N SER A 129 10.89 8.22 -6.84
CA SER A 129 11.73 8.27 -8.03
C SER A 129 11.69 9.66 -8.64
N SER A 130 12.78 10.04 -9.29
CA SER A 130 12.88 11.21 -10.15
C SER A 130 12.29 10.98 -11.55
N LYS A 131 11.96 9.73 -11.90
CA LYS A 131 11.47 9.32 -13.23
C LYS A 131 9.98 9.00 -13.17
N TRP A 132 9.19 9.66 -14.02
CA TRP A 132 7.73 9.48 -14.05
C TRP A 132 7.32 8.04 -14.34
N GLU A 133 8.03 7.37 -15.26
CA GLU A 133 7.73 6.01 -15.69
C GLU A 133 7.88 5.00 -14.53
N VAL A 134 8.85 5.23 -13.65
CA VAL A 134 9.08 4.41 -12.45
C VAL A 134 7.97 4.64 -11.42
N ILE A 135 7.53 5.89 -11.22
CA ILE A 135 6.39 6.20 -10.35
C ILE A 135 5.12 5.50 -10.87
N GLU A 136 4.84 5.64 -12.18
CA GLU A 136 3.67 5.04 -12.81
C GLU A 136 3.68 3.51 -12.72
N ALA A 137 4.82 2.89 -12.99
CA ALA A 137 5.00 1.44 -12.86
C ALA A 137 4.82 0.98 -11.40
N GLY A 138 5.34 1.75 -10.44
CA GLY A 138 5.18 1.47 -9.02
C GLY A 138 3.72 1.53 -8.58
N LEU A 139 2.99 2.59 -8.95
CA LEU A 139 1.57 2.76 -8.63
C LEU A 139 0.69 1.63 -9.21
N LYS A 140 1.05 1.07 -10.38
CA LYS A 140 0.34 -0.09 -10.96
C LYS A 140 0.52 -1.38 -10.13
N CYS A 141 1.57 -1.46 -9.32
CA CYS A 141 1.88 -2.64 -8.50
C CYS A 141 1.32 -2.55 -7.07
N ILE A 142 0.95 -1.36 -6.61
CA ILE A 142 0.48 -1.15 -5.24
C ILE A 142 -1.05 -1.34 -5.18
N GLN A 143 -1.50 -2.17 -4.25
CA GLN A 143 -2.94 -2.44 -4.03
C GLN A 143 -3.63 -1.28 -3.31
N GLY A 144 -2.97 -0.72 -2.29
CA GLY A 144 -3.52 0.32 -1.42
C GLY A 144 -3.33 1.73 -1.99
N LYS A 145 -3.83 2.73 -1.27
CA LYS A 145 -3.59 4.12 -1.63
C LYS A 145 -2.20 4.56 -1.15
N ALA A 146 -1.30 4.73 -2.10
CA ALA A 146 0.05 5.27 -1.95
C ALA A 146 0.07 6.80 -1.97
#